data_AF-A0A524L7T3-F1
#
_entry.id   AF-A0A524L7T3-F1
#
_cell.length_a   1.000
_cell.length_b   1.000
_cell.length_c   1.000
_cell.angle_alpha   90.00
_cell.angle_beta   90.00
_cell.angle_gamma   90.00
#
_symmetry.space_group_name_H-M   'P 1'
#
loop_
_entity.id
_entity.type
_entity.pdbx_description
1 polymer ?
#
loop_
_entity_poly.entity_id
_entity_poly.type
_entity_poly.pdbx_seq_one_letter_code
_entity_poly.pdbx_strand_id
1 'polypeptide(L)'
;MARKKKPEGETPEQTRSRRAIETISNAASRSEKVSWDRKMDNMVKLMSTLRPLEDQILELMAQKQPIFDEIAALRADMIVDCVHPFTHVIFKQTDEGDVVSCKFCMKNFSVKRN
;
A
#
# COMPACT_ATOMS: atom_id res chain seq x y z
N MET A 1 -21.87 -3.17 -39.74
CA MET A 1 -21.26 -2.01 -39.07
C MET A 1 -20.72 -1.09 -40.16
N ALA A 2 -21.09 0.19 -40.14
CA ALA A 2 -20.60 1.15 -41.13
C ALA A 2 -19.07 1.25 -41.01
N ARG A 3 -18.35 1.05 -42.12
CA ARG A 3 -16.89 1.25 -42.18
C ARG A 3 -16.62 2.71 -41.79
N LYS A 4 -15.87 2.95 -40.72
CA LYS A 4 -15.44 4.31 -40.36
C LYS A 4 -14.69 4.90 -41.56
N LYS A 5 -15.06 6.12 -41.98
CA LYS A 5 -14.44 6.79 -43.13
C LYS A 5 -12.95 6.97 -42.83
N LYS A 6 -12.08 6.62 -43.78
CA LYS A 6 -10.62 6.76 -43.63
C LYS A 6 -10.31 8.25 -43.36
N PRO A 7 -9.53 8.59 -42.32
CA PRO A 7 -9.04 9.95 -42.12
C PRO A 7 -8.15 10.41 -43.28
N GLU A 8 -8.28 11.68 -43.69
CA GLU A 8 -7.44 12.28 -44.73
C GLU A 8 -6.04 12.58 -44.17
N GLY A 9 -4.98 12.16 -44.87
CA GLY A 9 -3.58 12.45 -44.48
C GLY A 9 -2.85 11.37 -43.65
N GLU A 10 -3.40 10.16 -43.46
CA GLU A 10 -2.69 9.09 -42.72
C GLU A 10 -1.37 8.68 -43.40
N THR A 11 -0.30 8.58 -42.61
CA THR A 11 0.96 7.96 -43.06
C THR A 11 0.78 6.45 -43.32
N PRO A 12 1.68 5.81 -44.07
CA PRO A 12 1.63 4.35 -44.29
C PRO A 12 1.69 3.52 -43.00
N GLU A 13 2.35 4.03 -41.96
CA GLU A 13 2.43 3.39 -40.65
C GLU A 13 1.14 3.52 -39.87
N GLN A 14 0.55 4.72 -39.81
CA GLN A 14 -0.76 4.95 -39.17
C GLN A 14 -1.86 4.11 -39.81
N THR A 15 -1.83 3.97 -41.14
CA THR A 15 -2.77 3.11 -41.88
C THR A 15 -2.63 1.65 -41.46
N ARG A 16 -1.40 1.14 -41.26
CA ARG A 16 -1.14 -0.23 -40.80
C ARG A 16 -1.68 -0.45 -39.38
N SER A 17 -1.37 0.46 -38.47
CA SER A 17 -1.85 0.41 -37.08
C SER A 17 -3.36 0.45 -36.98
N ARG A 18 -4.03 1.36 -37.73
CA ARG A 18 -5.50 1.43 -37.74
C ARG A 18 -6.14 0.15 -38.25
N ARG A 19 -5.63 -0.42 -39.35
CA ARG A 19 -6.13 -1.69 -39.89
C ARG A 19 -5.95 -2.83 -38.90
N ALA A 20 -4.81 -2.90 -38.21
CA ALA A 20 -4.58 -3.90 -37.17
C ALA A 20 -5.60 -3.77 -36.03
N ILE A 21 -5.80 -2.54 -35.52
CA ILE A 21 -6.77 -2.25 -34.45
C ILE A 21 -8.20 -2.56 -34.90
N GLU A 22 -8.59 -2.21 -36.13
CA GLU A 22 -9.91 -2.52 -36.67
C GLU A 22 -10.14 -4.03 -36.78
N THR A 23 -9.17 -4.77 -37.31
CA THR A 23 -9.24 -6.24 -37.42
C THR A 23 -9.43 -6.88 -36.05
N ILE A 24 -8.63 -6.49 -35.07
CA ILE A 24 -8.72 -7.02 -33.70
C ILE A 24 -10.06 -6.62 -33.06
N SER A 25 -10.45 -5.35 -33.15
CA SER A 25 -11.71 -4.88 -32.55
C SER A 25 -12.93 -5.55 -33.16
N ASN A 26 -12.90 -5.90 -34.44
CA ASN A 26 -14.01 -6.53 -35.15
C ASN A 26 -14.05 -8.05 -34.99
N ALA A 27 -13.03 -8.66 -34.37
CA ALA A 27 -13.03 -10.09 -34.07
C ALA A 27 -14.15 -10.47 -33.08
N ALA A 28 -14.46 -9.60 -32.12
CA ALA A 28 -15.57 -9.79 -31.20
C ALA A 28 -16.91 -9.42 -31.86
N SER A 29 -17.91 -10.27 -31.62
CA SER A 29 -19.30 -10.03 -32.01
C SER A 29 -19.89 -8.81 -31.30
N ARG A 30 -20.99 -8.26 -31.84
CA ARG A 30 -21.68 -7.11 -31.25
C ARG A 30 -22.19 -7.42 -29.83
N SER A 31 -22.69 -8.63 -29.60
CA SER A 31 -23.18 -9.06 -28.28
C SER A 31 -22.06 -9.13 -27.25
N GLU A 32 -20.88 -9.61 -27.63
CA GLU A 32 -19.71 -9.65 -26.75
C GLU A 32 -19.24 -8.25 -26.37
N LYS A 33 -19.22 -7.31 -27.33
CA LYS A 33 -18.89 -5.91 -27.04
C LYS A 33 -19.87 -5.28 -26.07
N VAL A 34 -21.18 -5.48 -26.27
CA VAL A 34 -22.21 -4.97 -25.34
C VAL A 34 -22.08 -5.61 -23.95
N SER A 35 -21.76 -6.91 -23.87
CA SER A 35 -21.51 -7.59 -22.60
C SER A 35 -20.28 -7.01 -21.89
N TRP A 36 -19.22 -6.74 -22.65
CA TRP A 36 -18.00 -6.10 -22.15
C TRP A 36 -18.28 -4.70 -21.61
N ASP A 37 -18.98 -3.85 -22.37
CA ASP A 37 -19.32 -2.49 -21.97
C ASP A 37 -20.10 -2.48 -20.65
N ARG A 38 -21.09 -3.37 -20.51
CA ARG A 38 -21.83 -3.53 -19.24
C ARG A 38 -20.96 -3.94 -18.06
N LYS A 39 -19.99 -4.84 -18.28
CA LYS A 39 -19.04 -5.24 -17.23
C LYS A 39 -18.13 -4.08 -16.85
N MET A 40 -17.68 -3.30 -17.83
CA MET A 40 -16.88 -2.10 -17.62
C MET A 40 -17.65 -1.06 -16.81
N ASP A 41 -18.91 -0.80 -17.16
CA ASP A 41 -19.79 0.13 -16.42
C ASP A 41 -19.97 -0.32 -14.97
N ASN A 42 -20.19 -1.61 -14.74
CA ASN A 42 -20.30 -2.17 -13.39
C ASN A 42 -19.00 -2.03 -12.60
N MET A 43 -17.85 -2.25 -13.24
CA MET A 43 -16.55 -2.07 -12.59
C MET A 43 -16.33 -0.60 -12.20
N VAL A 44 -16.61 0.34 -13.11
CA VAL A 44 -16.51 1.78 -12.83
C VAL A 44 -17.43 2.17 -11.67
N LYS A 45 -18.65 1.61 -11.61
CA LYS A 45 -19.57 1.82 -10.50
C LYS A 45 -18.99 1.31 -9.18
N LEU A 46 -18.43 0.10 -9.16
CA LEU A 46 -17.78 -0.44 -7.96
C LEU A 46 -16.59 0.41 -7.51
N MET A 47 -15.78 0.90 -8.45
CA MET A 47 -14.67 1.82 -8.13
C MET A 47 -15.18 3.13 -7.53
N SER A 48 -16.29 3.68 -8.02
CA SER A 48 -16.88 4.90 -7.45
C SER A 48 -17.37 4.71 -6.01
N THR A 49 -17.80 3.50 -5.65
CA THR A 49 -18.15 3.14 -4.27
C THR A 49 -16.91 2.94 -3.38
N LEU A 50 -15.80 2.47 -3.96
CA LEU A 50 -14.56 2.22 -3.22
C LEU A 50 -13.85 3.52 -2.81
N ARG A 51 -13.77 4.51 -3.71
CA ARG A 51 -12.99 5.74 -3.47
C ARG A 51 -13.31 6.46 -2.15
N PRO A 52 -14.58 6.66 -1.75
CA PRO A 52 -14.88 7.28 -0.47
C PRO A 52 -14.33 6.52 0.75
N LEU A 53 -14.26 5.18 0.66
CA LEU A 53 -13.68 4.37 1.73
C LEU A 53 -12.16 4.55 1.80
N GLU A 54 -11.50 4.66 0.65
CA GLU A 54 -10.06 4.95 0.59
C GLU A 54 -9.77 6.34 1.17
N ASP A 55 -10.59 7.35 0.84
CA ASP A 55 -10.46 8.70 1.38
C ASP A 55 -10.64 8.71 2.91
N GLN A 56 -11.63 7.96 3.44
CA GLN A 56 -11.82 7.81 4.89
C GLN A 56 -10.62 7.13 5.56
N ILE A 57 -10.03 6.11 4.94
CA ILE A 57 -8.83 5.45 5.47
C ILE A 57 -7.68 6.44 5.52
N LEU A 58 -7.47 7.24 4.47
CA LEU A 58 -6.43 8.25 4.45
C LEU A 58 -6.63 9.30 5.54
N GLU A 59 -7.86 9.76 5.75
CA GLU A 59 -8.19 10.70 6.82
C GLU A 59 -7.93 10.09 8.21
N LEU A 60 -8.35 8.85 8.43
CA LEU A 60 -8.07 8.13 9.69
C LEU A 60 -6.57 7.94 9.93
N MET A 61 -5.79 7.65 8.87
CA MET A 61 -4.33 7.57 8.97
C MET A 61 -3.72 8.92 9.34
N ALA A 62 -4.21 10.02 8.77
CA ALA A 62 -3.78 11.37 9.11
C ALA A 62 -4.08 11.72 10.58
N GLN A 63 -5.24 11.32 11.09
CA GLN A 63 -5.62 11.50 12.51
C GLN A 63 -4.81 10.59 13.45
N LYS A 64 -4.41 9.41 12.99
CA LYS A 64 -3.60 8.45 13.76
C LYS A 64 -2.17 8.94 13.97
N GLN A 65 -1.61 9.66 13.00
CA GLN A 65 -0.22 10.11 13.02
C GLN A 65 0.14 10.99 14.25
N PRO A 66 -0.61 12.06 14.59
CA PRO A 66 -0.28 12.89 15.75
C PRO A 66 -0.29 12.10 17.07
N ILE A 67 -1.20 11.11 17.21
CA ILE A 67 -1.22 10.24 18.39
C ILE A 67 0.06 9.40 18.46
N PHE A 68 0.55 8.88 17.34
CA PHE A 68 1.84 8.19 17.32
C PHE A 68 3.00 9.12 17.64
N ASP A 69 2.96 10.36 17.17
CA ASP A 69 4.00 11.34 17.46
C ASP A 69 4.03 11.65 18.97
N GLU A 70 2.87 11.80 19.62
CA GLU A 70 2.74 11.95 21.07
C GLU A 70 3.28 10.72 21.83
N ILE A 71 2.91 9.50 21.39
CA ILE A 71 3.44 8.25 21.97
C ILE A 71 4.95 8.18 21.82
N ALA A 72 5.48 8.57 20.66
CA ALA A 72 6.91 8.54 20.38
C ALA A 72 7.67 9.54 21.27
N ALA A 73 7.13 10.74 21.46
CA ALA A 73 7.67 11.75 22.36
C ALA A 73 7.71 11.23 23.81
N LEU A 74 6.57 10.74 24.31
CA LEU A 74 6.50 10.17 25.66
C LEU A 74 7.46 8.99 25.84
N ARG A 75 7.57 8.11 24.83
CA ARG A 75 8.50 6.99 24.87
C ARG A 75 9.94 7.46 24.91
N ALA A 76 10.31 8.52 24.20
CA ALA A 76 11.65 9.09 24.24
C ALA A 76 12.00 9.55 25.66
N ASP A 77 11.11 10.28 26.32
CA ASP A 77 11.27 10.74 27.70
C ASP A 77 11.44 9.54 28.65
N MET A 78 10.55 8.55 28.54
CA MET A 78 10.61 7.34 29.37
C MET A 78 11.88 6.49 29.15
N ILE A 79 12.52 6.57 27.98
CA ILE A 79 13.79 5.87 27.71
C ILE A 79 14.94 6.58 28.42
N VAL A 80 14.93 7.92 28.46
CA VAL A 80 15.90 8.72 29.21
C VAL A 80 15.79 8.37 30.70
N ASP A 81 14.58 8.41 31.23
CA ASP A 81 14.28 8.18 32.65
C ASP A 81 13.97 6.71 32.97
N CYS A 82 14.48 5.78 32.16
CA CYS A 82 14.09 4.37 32.27
C CYS A 82 14.50 3.76 33.62
N VAL A 83 13.52 3.28 34.38
CA VAL A 83 13.71 2.67 35.71
C VAL A 83 13.87 1.14 35.69
N HIS A 84 13.90 0.51 34.50
CA HIS A 84 14.12 -0.93 34.30
C HIS A 84 13.30 -1.85 35.22
N PRO A 85 11.95 -1.76 35.20
CA PRO A 85 11.11 -2.59 36.06
C PRO A 85 11.26 -4.08 35.71
N PHE A 86 11.11 -4.97 36.70
CA PHE A 86 11.30 -6.42 36.54
C PHE A 86 10.54 -7.02 35.35
N THR A 87 9.32 -6.54 35.08
CA THR A 87 8.48 -6.98 33.95
C THR A 87 9.05 -6.66 32.56
N HIS A 88 10.04 -5.78 32.48
CA HIS A 88 10.65 -5.27 31.25
C HIS A 88 12.13 -5.63 31.11
N VAL A 89 12.74 -6.27 32.09
CA VAL A 89 14.07 -6.87 31.97
C VAL A 89 13.95 -8.34 31.65
N ILE A 90 14.80 -8.80 30.73
CA ILE A 90 14.88 -10.18 30.28
C ILE A 90 16.32 -10.64 30.35
N PHE A 91 16.52 -11.90 30.73
CA PHE A 91 17.84 -12.51 30.67
C PHE A 91 18.12 -12.97 29.24
N LYS A 92 19.29 -12.64 28.72
CA LYS A 92 19.76 -13.08 27.40
C LYS A 92 21.11 -13.76 27.55
N GLN A 93 21.24 -14.93 26.96
CA GLN A 93 22.52 -15.59 26.79
C GLN A 93 23.13 -15.11 25.47
N THR A 94 24.34 -14.58 25.53
CA THR A 94 25.11 -14.13 24.36
C THR A 94 26.40 -14.93 24.27
N ASP A 95 27.07 -14.89 23.12
CA ASP A 95 28.34 -15.61 22.91
C ASP A 95 29.44 -15.17 23.89
N GLU A 96 29.32 -13.95 24.43
CA GLU A 96 30.23 -13.35 25.41
C GLU A 96 29.80 -13.58 26.87
N GLY A 97 28.64 -14.22 27.09
CA GLY A 97 28.12 -14.57 28.41
C GLY A 97 26.67 -14.14 28.67
N ASP A 98 26.29 -14.23 29.94
CA ASP A 98 24.95 -13.93 30.44
C ASP A 98 24.75 -12.42 30.67
N VAL A 99 23.77 -11.81 30.01
CA VAL A 99 23.44 -10.38 30.16
C VAL A 99 21.96 -10.17 30.47
N VAL A 100 21.66 -9.17 31.29
CA VAL A 100 20.28 -8.73 31.53
C VAL A 100 19.99 -7.59 30.56
N SER A 101 18.92 -7.68 29.78
CA SER A 101 18.56 -6.71 28.75
C SER A 101 17.19 -6.11 29.06
N CYS A 102 17.05 -4.79 29.01
CA CYS A 102 15.73 -4.17 29.13
C CYS A 102 15.07 -4.07 27.75
N LYS A 103 13.87 -4.65 27.58
CA LYS A 103 13.12 -4.63 26.31
C LYS A 103 12.57 -3.25 25.92
N PHE A 104 12.59 -2.29 26.86
CA PHE A 104 12.02 -0.96 26.66
C PHE A 104 13.06 0.03 26.13
N CYS A 105 14.16 0.22 26.86
CA CYS A 105 15.26 1.13 26.49
C CYS A 105 16.41 0.41 25.75
N MET A 106 16.35 -0.92 25.62
CA MET A 106 17.34 -1.76 24.93
C MET A 106 18.75 -1.75 25.54
N LYS A 107 18.92 -1.24 26.76
CA LYS A 107 20.19 -1.29 27.49
C LYS A 107 20.46 -2.71 28.01
N ASN A 108 21.73 -3.11 27.94
CA ASN A 108 22.23 -4.36 28.51
C ASN A 108 23.03 -4.09 29.79
N PHE A 109 22.91 -4.98 30.77
CA PHE A 109 23.53 -4.89 32.08
C PHE A 109 24.35 -6.15 32.34
N SER A 110 25.61 -5.97 32.74
CA SER A 110 26.47 -7.05 33.24
C SER A 110 26.22 -7.25 34.73
N VAL A 111 25.82 -8.45 35.14
CA VAL A 111 25.67 -8.78 36.57
C VAL A 111 27.02 -9.29 37.08
N LYS A 112 27.69 -8.52 37.96
CA LYS A 112 28.86 -9.04 38.68
C LYS A 112 28.38 -10.05 39.72
N ARG A 113 28.86 -11.29 39.62
CA ARG A 113 28.67 -12.30 40.67
C ARG A 113 29.58 -11.91 41.85
N ASN A 114 29.00 -11.57 42.99
CA ASN A 114 29.70 -11.56 44.27
C ASN A 114 29.96 -12.99 44.73
#